data_AF-A0A2E9BG68-F1
#
_entry.id   AF-A0A2E9BG68-F1
#
_cell.length_a   1.000
_cell.length_b   1.000
_cell.length_c   1.000
_cell.angle_alpha   90.00
_cell.angle_beta   90.00
_cell.angle_gamma   90.00
#
_symmetry.space_group_name_H-M   'P 1'
#
loop_
_entity.id
_entity.type
_entity.pdbx_description
1 polymer ?
#
loop_
_entity_poly.entity_id
_entity_poly.type
_entity_poly.pdbx_seq_one_letter_code
_entity_poly.pdbx_strand_id
1 'polypeptide(L)'
;MNRKIAALQRKIARLAADWRDPHDEEAWSKRDIVKNIEISDDGEVAITVTPPRPHCPCCLLDLDNFRTKLLQTKGVSFATINVVGIPASDRWTRTLNR
;
A
#
# COMPACT_ATOMS: atom_id res chain seq x y z
N MET A 1 4.10 -4.25 -22.37
CA MET A 1 3.28 -3.75 -21.24
C MET A 1 2.03 -3.07 -21.77
N ASN A 2 0.84 -3.52 -21.36
CA ASN A 2 -0.44 -2.95 -21.79
C ASN A 2 -0.57 -1.48 -21.36
N ARG A 3 -1.00 -0.58 -22.26
CA ARG A 3 -1.15 0.87 -21.98
C ARG A 3 -2.07 1.15 -20.79
N LYS A 4 -3.09 0.32 -20.57
CA LYS A 4 -3.99 0.41 -19.42
C LYS A 4 -3.26 0.10 -18.10
N ILE A 5 -2.46 -0.96 -18.08
CA ILE A 5 -1.65 -1.36 -16.92
C ILE A 5 -0.59 -0.30 -16.60
N ALA A 6 0.10 0.24 -17.62
CA ALA A 6 1.05 1.34 -17.42
C ALA A 6 0.39 2.61 -16.85
N ALA A 7 -0.89 2.86 -17.19
CA ALA A 7 -1.64 3.96 -16.60
C ALA A 7 -2.06 3.67 -15.15
N LEU A 8 -2.47 2.43 -14.85
CA LEU A 8 -2.78 1.98 -13.50
C LEU A 8 -1.55 2.07 -12.60
N GLN A 9 -0.40 1.56 -13.03
CA GLN A 9 0.86 1.62 -12.30
C GLN A 9 1.24 3.05 -11.91
N ARG A 10 1.12 4.01 -12.83
CA ARG A 10 1.37 5.42 -12.51
C ARG A 10 0.38 6.00 -11.50
N LYS A 11 -0.89 5.59 -11.54
CA LYS A 11 -1.89 6.03 -10.55
C LYS A 11 -1.58 5.47 -9.17
N ILE A 12 -1.29 4.17 -9.07
CA ILE A 12 -0.97 3.51 -7.80
C ILE A 12 0.34 4.07 -7.22
N ALA A 13 1.37 4.24 -8.05
CA ALA A 13 2.63 4.84 -7.61
C ALA A 13 2.45 6.27 -7.07
N ARG A 14 1.61 7.10 -7.73
CA ARG A 14 1.29 8.45 -7.24
C ARG A 14 0.50 8.42 -5.94
N LEU A 15 -0.53 7.57 -5.86
CA LEU A 15 -1.33 7.41 -4.65
C LEU A 15 -0.45 7.02 -3.45
N ALA A 16 0.45 6.06 -3.64
CA ALA A 16 1.42 5.66 -2.61
C ALA A 16 2.41 6.79 -2.30
N ALA A 17 2.93 7.48 -3.30
CA ALA A 17 3.92 8.55 -3.12
C ALA A 17 3.39 9.75 -2.32
N ASP A 18 2.11 10.08 -2.49
CA ASP A 18 1.44 11.21 -1.85
C ASP A 18 0.82 10.86 -0.49
N TRP A 19 0.75 9.58 -0.13
CA TRP A 19 0.17 9.12 1.14
C TRP A 19 1.02 9.58 2.33
N ARG A 20 0.36 9.91 3.44
CA ARG A 20 1.02 10.35 4.68
C ARG A 20 0.60 9.47 5.85
N ASP A 21 1.57 9.01 6.62
CA ASP A 21 1.27 8.32 7.87
C ASP A 21 0.70 9.32 8.91
N PRO A 22 -0.16 8.86 9.82
CA PRO A 22 -0.75 9.69 10.89
C PRO A 22 0.22 10.43 11.84
N HIS A 23 1.51 10.13 11.86
CA HIS A 23 2.53 10.74 12.75
C HIS A 23 3.51 11.62 11.99
N ASP A 24 3.39 11.66 10.68
CA ASP A 24 4.47 12.06 9.81
C ASP A 24 4.00 13.17 8.88
N GLU A 25 4.70 14.30 8.93
CA GLU A 25 4.37 15.45 8.08
C GLU A 25 4.75 15.21 6.60
N GLU A 26 5.67 14.28 6.38
CA GLU A 26 6.20 13.93 5.07
C GLU A 26 5.44 12.75 4.44
N ALA A 27 5.29 12.80 3.12
CA ALA A 27 4.68 11.72 2.37
C ALA A 27 5.60 10.48 2.26
N TRP A 28 5.01 9.32 1.99
CA TRP A 28 5.73 8.05 1.87
C TRP A 28 6.83 8.09 0.82
N SER A 29 6.72 8.91 -0.23
CA SER A 29 7.80 9.11 -1.22
C SER A 29 9.09 9.69 -0.68
N LYS A 30 9.07 10.31 0.50
CA LYS A 30 10.26 10.82 1.21
C LYS A 30 10.82 9.83 2.22
N ARG A 31 10.19 8.66 2.33
CA ARG A 31 10.49 7.67 3.37
C ARG A 31 10.69 6.30 2.78
N ASP A 32 11.33 5.45 3.55
CA ASP A 32 11.58 4.07 3.18
C ASP A 32 10.41 3.14 3.60
N ILE A 33 9.18 3.53 3.23
CA ILE A 33 7.94 2.79 3.58
C ILE A 33 7.60 1.77 2.50
N VAL A 34 7.46 2.20 1.24
CA VAL A 34 7.06 1.32 0.12
C VAL A 34 8.28 0.58 -0.41
N LYS A 35 8.24 -0.76 -0.36
CA LYS A 35 9.33 -1.64 -0.82
C LYS A 35 9.12 -2.16 -2.22
N ASN A 36 7.88 -2.44 -2.58
CA ASN A 36 7.52 -3.00 -3.88
C ASN A 36 6.06 -2.69 -4.23
N ILE A 37 5.79 -2.54 -5.53
CA ILE A 37 4.43 -2.41 -6.09
C ILE A 37 4.36 -3.33 -7.31
N GLU A 38 3.50 -4.34 -7.22
CA GLU A 38 3.21 -5.28 -8.29
C GLU A 38 1.78 -5.10 -8.78
N ILE A 39 1.61 -5.15 -10.11
CA ILE A 39 0.32 -5.01 -10.75
C ILE A 39 0.20 -6.08 -11.82
N SER A 40 -0.81 -6.93 -11.70
CA SER A 40 -1.12 -7.97 -12.67
C SER A 40 -1.89 -7.43 -13.87
N ASP A 41 -2.02 -8.25 -14.92
CA ASP A 41 -2.72 -7.87 -16.16
C ASP A 41 -4.24 -7.73 -15.99
N ASP A 42 -4.83 -8.35 -14.96
CA ASP A 42 -6.23 -8.24 -14.57
C ASP A 42 -6.50 -7.14 -13.53
N GLY A 43 -5.47 -6.39 -13.14
CA GLY A 43 -5.59 -5.21 -12.29
C GLY A 43 -5.54 -5.49 -10.79
N GLU A 44 -5.06 -6.67 -10.37
CA GLU A 44 -4.72 -6.91 -8.98
C GLU A 44 -3.47 -6.10 -8.61
N VAL A 45 -3.50 -5.49 -7.42
CA VAL A 45 -2.42 -4.65 -6.92
C VAL A 45 -1.88 -5.27 -5.63
N ALA A 46 -0.60 -5.61 -5.60
CA ALA A 46 0.10 -6.01 -4.39
C ALA A 46 1.14 -4.94 -4.03
N ILE A 47 1.03 -4.37 -2.82
CA ILE A 47 2.00 -3.40 -2.29
C ILE A 47 2.70 -4.00 -1.09
N THR A 48 4.03 -3.95 -1.08
CA THR A 48 4.84 -4.34 0.07
C THR A 48 5.30 -3.10 0.83
N VAL A 49 5.05 -3.07 2.14
CA VAL A 49 5.38 -1.93 3.02
C VAL A 49 6.16 -2.35 4.26
N THR A 50 7.02 -1.46 4.74
CA THR A 50 7.59 -1.48 6.09
C THR A 50 7.06 -0.28 6.86
N PRO A 51 6.07 -0.48 7.75
CA PRO A 51 5.51 0.63 8.53
C PRO A 51 6.56 1.14 9.52
N PRO A 52 6.61 2.45 9.77
CA PRO A 52 7.62 3.06 10.65
C PRO A 52 7.41 2.70 12.14
N ARG A 53 6.20 2.29 12.53
CA ARG A 53 5.79 2.06 13.93
C ARG A 53 5.07 0.71 14.08
N PRO A 54 5.80 -0.38 14.39
CA PRO A 54 5.28 -1.75 14.33
C PRO A 54 4.26 -2.15 15.40
N HIS A 55 3.98 -1.25 16.33
CA HIS A 55 3.00 -1.46 17.41
C HIS A 55 1.98 -0.33 17.51
N CYS A 56 1.94 0.61 16.57
CA CYS A 56 0.88 1.62 16.62
C CYS A 56 -0.39 1.12 15.95
N PRO A 57 -1.52 1.03 16.67
CA PRO A 57 -2.81 0.69 16.07
C PRO A 57 -3.22 1.70 14.99
N CYS A 58 -2.84 2.94 15.17
CA CYS A 58 -3.11 4.04 14.25
C CYS A 58 -2.46 3.83 12.86
N CYS A 59 -1.23 3.32 12.79
CA CYS A 59 -0.54 3.03 11.53
C CYS A 59 -1.14 1.80 10.84
N LEU A 60 -1.64 0.82 11.62
CA LEU A 60 -2.39 -0.31 11.06
C LEU A 60 -3.70 0.16 10.42
N LEU A 61 -4.45 1.03 11.10
CA LEU A 61 -5.68 1.62 10.55
C LEU A 61 -5.39 2.49 9.33
N ASP A 62 -4.27 3.21 9.31
CA ASP A 62 -3.83 3.98 8.14
C ASP A 62 -3.57 3.07 6.92
N LEU A 63 -2.89 1.95 7.11
CA LEU A 63 -2.70 0.96 6.04
C LEU A 63 -4.03 0.36 5.56
N ASP A 64 -5.00 0.17 6.46
CA ASP A 64 -6.35 -0.30 6.09
C ASP A 64 -7.11 0.73 5.24
N ASN A 65 -7.01 2.02 5.62
CA ASN A 65 -7.54 3.13 4.85
C ASN A 65 -6.86 3.23 3.48
N PHE A 66 -5.55 3.05 3.42
CA PHE A 66 -4.79 3.02 2.17
C PHE A 66 -5.25 1.87 1.26
N ARG A 67 -5.44 0.65 1.80
CA ARG A 67 -5.99 -0.48 1.05
C ARG A 67 -7.38 -0.16 0.50
N THR A 68 -8.24 0.41 1.32
CA THR A 68 -9.58 0.86 0.90
C THR A 68 -9.47 1.85 -0.26
N LYS A 69 -8.49 2.77 -0.22
CA LYS A 69 -8.26 3.72 -1.31
C LYS A 69 -7.72 3.07 -2.59
N LEU A 70 -6.89 2.04 -2.48
CA LEU A 70 -6.47 1.21 -3.62
C LEU A 70 -7.71 0.57 -4.27
N LEU A 71 -8.57 -0.08 -3.50
CA LEU A 71 -9.79 -0.74 -4.00
C LEU A 71 -10.76 0.23 -4.69
N GLN A 72 -10.82 1.48 -4.23
CA GLN A 72 -11.62 2.54 -4.87
C GLN A 72 -11.00 3.10 -6.16
N THR A 73 -9.73 2.78 -6.44
CA THR A 73 -9.03 3.32 -7.61
C THR A 73 -9.48 2.61 -8.89
N LYS A 74 -10.03 3.37 -9.84
CA LYS A 74 -10.50 2.83 -11.13
C LYS A 74 -9.42 2.02 -11.84
N GLY A 75 -9.72 0.74 -12.08
CA GLY A 75 -8.85 -0.22 -12.75
C GLY A 75 -8.21 -1.23 -11.80
N VAL A 76 -8.35 -1.05 -10.49
CA VAL A 76 -7.99 -2.06 -9.48
C VAL A 76 -9.13 -3.07 -9.37
N SER A 77 -8.83 -4.34 -9.54
CA SER A 77 -9.77 -5.45 -9.33
C SER A 77 -9.69 -6.00 -7.90
N PHE A 78 -8.47 -6.07 -7.35
CA PHE A 78 -8.18 -6.50 -6.00
C PHE A 78 -6.94 -5.79 -5.45
N ALA A 79 -6.82 -5.69 -4.12
CA ALA A 79 -5.68 -5.06 -3.47
C ALA A 79 -5.20 -5.87 -2.26
N THR A 80 -3.89 -6.07 -2.18
CA THR A 80 -3.19 -6.75 -1.09
C THR A 80 -2.07 -5.87 -0.55
N ILE A 81 -1.97 -5.77 0.78
CA ILE A 81 -0.84 -5.15 1.47
C ILE A 81 0.00 -6.22 2.17
N ASN A 82 1.25 -6.37 1.74
CA ASN A 82 2.25 -7.23 2.38
C ASN A 82 3.09 -6.41 3.35
N VAL A 83 3.02 -6.73 4.63
CA VAL A 83 3.80 -6.03 5.66
C VAL A 83 5.09 -6.82 5.94
N VAL A 84 6.22 -6.13 5.90
CA VAL A 84 7.56 -6.73 6.09
C VAL A 84 8.44 -5.84 6.97
N GLY A 85 9.52 -6.41 7.50
CA GLY A 85 10.54 -5.65 8.23
C GLY A 85 10.14 -5.23 9.65
N ILE A 86 9.07 -5.83 10.21
CA ILE A 86 8.61 -5.57 11.58
C ILE A 86 8.24 -6.86 12.32
N PRO A 87 8.26 -6.86 13.67
CA PRO A 87 7.71 -7.97 14.45
C PRO A 87 6.23 -8.23 14.13
N ALA A 88 5.84 -9.50 14.05
CA ALA A 88 4.45 -9.93 13.79
C ALA A 88 3.84 -9.34 12.50
N SER A 89 4.66 -9.13 11.45
CA SER A 89 4.22 -8.60 10.17
C SER A 89 3.19 -9.49 9.45
N ASP A 90 3.23 -10.79 9.73
CA ASP A 90 2.23 -11.79 9.29
C ASP A 90 0.83 -11.45 9.84
N ARG A 91 0.73 -11.05 11.11
CA ARG A 91 -0.55 -10.67 11.73
C ARG A 91 -1.12 -9.39 11.12
N TRP A 92 -0.26 -8.42 10.82
CA TRP A 92 -0.67 -7.20 10.13
C TRP A 92 -1.17 -7.51 8.72
N THR A 93 -0.38 -8.26 7.94
CA THR A 93 -0.74 -8.70 6.59
C THR A 93 -2.08 -9.43 6.58
N ARG A 94 -2.30 -10.38 7.50
CA ARG A 94 -3.58 -11.09 7.61
C ARG A 94 -4.74 -10.17 8.02
N THR A 95 -4.48 -9.14 8.81
CA THR A 95 -5.53 -8.24 9.30
C THR A 95 -5.97 -7.25 8.23
N LEU A 96 -5.03 -6.72 7.45
CA LEU A 96 -5.29 -5.78 6.37
C LEU A 96 -6.01 -6.42 5.17
N ASN A 97 -5.74 -7.70 4.90
CA ASN A 97 -6.24 -8.39 3.71
C ASN A 97 -7.45 -9.28 3.99
N ARG A 98 -8.27 -8.90 4.98
CA ARG A 98 -9.57 -9.53 5.21
C ARG A 98 -10.61 -9.06 4.20
#